data_AF-A0A517XT95-F1
#
_entry.id   AF-A0A517XT95-F1
#
_cell.length_a   1.000
_cell.length_b   1.000
_cell.length_c   1.000
_cell.angle_alpha   90.00
_cell.angle_beta   90.00
_cell.angle_gamma   90.00
#
_symmetry.space_group_name_H-M   'P 1'
#
loop_
_entity.id
_entity.type
_entity.pdbx_description
1 polymer ?
#
loop_
_entity_poly.entity_id
_entity_poly.type
_entity_poly.pdbx_seq_one_letter_code
_entity_poly.pdbx_strand_id
1 'polypeptide(L)'
;MSTASYPAAQHPYGLPMGTVRGFMSLLICSFFWIFLLLPDSSGLPHTAPLGHFFLLTLVFMAFASHQHTNSPEGSEFLPWIIRIVFVFGSIGVVGYTAYAHPDRLATRLTPNASELGQWPVLLGTLSAGFAVGLLSRKLMGRNNNLFMTIRGWTGVIASLLLIAETVFQFAIRPSLSEPPSDAAMKVWEGVIIAFVSAYFGTRV
;
A
#
# COMPACT_ATOMS: atom_id res chain seq x y z
N MET A 1 -6.36 -40.90 -20.11
CA MET A 1 -5.53 -39.98 -19.32
C MET A 1 -6.42 -38.84 -18.86
N SER A 2 -6.79 -38.80 -17.58
CA SER A 2 -7.64 -37.75 -17.01
C SER A 2 -6.75 -36.55 -16.67
N THR A 3 -6.90 -35.45 -17.39
CA THR A 3 -6.28 -34.17 -17.03
C THR A 3 -6.99 -33.64 -15.80
N ALA A 4 -6.49 -34.00 -14.62
CA ALA A 4 -6.96 -33.41 -13.37
C ALA A 4 -6.73 -31.89 -13.44
N SER A 5 -7.82 -31.15 -13.67
CA SER A 5 -7.87 -29.70 -13.54
C SER A 5 -7.66 -29.36 -12.06
N TYR A 6 -6.43 -28.99 -11.70
CA TYR A 6 -6.17 -28.43 -10.38
C TYR A 6 -7.08 -27.21 -10.20
N PRO A 7 -7.89 -27.12 -9.14
CA PRO A 7 -8.72 -25.95 -8.92
C PRO A 7 -7.80 -24.73 -8.87
N ALA A 8 -8.10 -23.74 -9.71
CA ALA A 8 -7.39 -22.47 -9.73
C ALA A 8 -7.30 -21.96 -8.29
N ALA A 9 -6.08 -21.64 -7.82
CA ALA A 9 -5.83 -21.25 -6.45
C ALA A 9 -6.69 -20.01 -6.10
N GLN A 10 -7.86 -20.25 -5.51
CA GLN A 10 -8.78 -19.21 -5.08
C GLN A 10 -8.16 -18.48 -3.90
N HIS A 11 -8.27 -17.15 -3.90
CA HIS A 11 -7.89 -16.36 -2.75
C HIS A 11 -8.74 -16.78 -1.55
N PRO A 12 -8.24 -16.71 -0.30
CA PRO A 12 -9.03 -16.98 0.91
C PRO A 12 -10.37 -16.23 0.98
N TYR A 13 -10.46 -15.09 0.28
CA TYR A 13 -11.66 -14.24 0.21
C TYR A 13 -12.57 -14.53 -0.99
N GLY A 14 -12.30 -15.57 -1.79
CA GLY A 14 -13.01 -15.83 -3.04
C GLY A 14 -12.81 -14.76 -4.13
N LEU A 15 -12.00 -13.74 -3.86
CA LEU A 15 -11.72 -12.65 -4.79
C LEU A 15 -10.71 -13.06 -5.86
N PRO A 16 -10.78 -12.46 -7.06
CA PRO A 16 -9.77 -12.64 -8.10
C PRO A 16 -8.36 -12.37 -7.54
N MET A 17 -7.39 -13.17 -8.02
CA MET A 17 -6.00 -13.00 -7.64
C MET A 17 -5.51 -11.60 -8.04
N GLY A 18 -5.00 -10.85 -7.07
CA GLY A 18 -4.49 -9.49 -7.28
C GLY A 18 -5.43 -8.37 -6.82
N THR A 19 -6.72 -8.63 -6.54
CA THR A 19 -7.67 -7.60 -6.10
C THR A 19 -7.24 -6.93 -4.80
N VAL A 20 -6.85 -7.69 -3.78
CA VAL A 20 -6.43 -7.13 -2.48
C VAL A 20 -5.16 -6.28 -2.62
N ARG A 21 -4.21 -6.70 -3.46
CA ARG A 21 -3.00 -5.92 -3.74
C ARG A 21 -3.34 -4.61 -4.44
N GLY A 22 -4.20 -4.66 -5.47
CA GLY A 22 -4.68 -3.47 -6.15
C GLY A 22 -5.46 -2.53 -5.24
N PHE A 23 -6.26 -3.08 -4.32
CA PHE A 23 -6.98 -2.31 -3.30
C PHE A 23 -6.02 -1.61 -2.34
N MET A 24 -5.01 -2.30 -1.80
CA MET A 24 -3.96 -1.67 -0.97
C MET A 24 -3.21 -0.58 -1.74
N SER A 25 -2.89 -0.81 -3.01
CA SER A 25 -2.28 0.22 -3.86
C SER A 25 -3.18 1.45 -3.97
N LEU A 26 -4.49 1.26 -4.18
CA LEU A 26 -5.45 2.36 -4.18
C LEU A 26 -5.50 3.09 -2.83
N LEU A 27 -5.48 2.38 -1.70
CA LEU A 27 -5.43 3.00 -0.37
C LEU A 27 -4.18 3.88 -0.22
N ILE A 28 -3.00 3.33 -0.51
CA ILE A 28 -1.73 4.07 -0.42
C ILE A 28 -1.75 5.30 -1.34
N CYS A 29 -2.28 5.17 -2.56
CA CYS A 29 -2.32 6.29 -3.50
C CYS A 29 -3.40 7.32 -3.14
N SER A 30 -4.54 6.87 -2.62
CA SER A 30 -5.60 7.75 -2.12
C SER A 30 -5.12 8.61 -0.95
N PHE A 31 -4.22 8.09 -0.12
CA PHE A 31 -3.55 8.88 0.92
C PHE A 31 -2.84 10.10 0.31
N PHE A 32 -2.04 9.89 -0.74
CA PHE A 32 -1.38 10.99 -1.45
C PHE A 32 -2.37 11.90 -2.18
N TRP A 33 -3.46 11.35 -2.74
CA TRP A 33 -4.48 12.15 -3.39
C TRP A 33 -5.15 13.12 -2.39
N ILE A 34 -5.58 12.61 -1.24
CA ILE A 34 -6.15 13.40 -0.16
C ILE A 34 -5.11 14.42 0.31
N PHE A 35 -3.87 13.98 0.52
CA PHE A 35 -2.77 14.85 0.94
C PHE A 35 -2.51 16.00 -0.04
N LEU A 36 -2.63 15.79 -1.35
CA LEU A 36 -2.44 16.83 -2.36
C LEU A 36 -3.64 17.79 -2.50
N LEU A 37 -4.85 17.28 -2.29
CA LEU A 37 -6.08 18.06 -2.44
C LEU A 37 -6.42 18.90 -1.19
N LEU A 38 -5.87 18.55 -0.03
CA LEU A 38 -6.20 19.22 1.22
C LEU A 38 -5.72 20.68 1.24
N PRO A 39 -6.51 21.65 1.73
CA PRO A 39 -6.06 23.04 1.82
C PRO A 39 -4.96 23.22 2.87
N ASP A 40 -4.08 24.20 2.67
CA ASP A 40 -2.98 24.52 3.59
C ASP A 40 -3.47 25.01 4.97
N SER A 41 -4.73 25.45 5.07
CA SER A 41 -5.39 25.85 6.32
C SER A 41 -5.82 24.69 7.22
N SER A 42 -5.59 23.44 6.81
CA SER A 42 -6.03 22.24 7.54
C SER A 42 -5.23 21.89 8.79
N GLY A 43 -4.18 22.66 9.12
CA GLY A 43 -3.35 22.44 10.31
C GLY A 43 -2.49 21.17 10.25
N LEU A 44 -2.44 20.52 9.09
CA LEU A 44 -1.63 19.32 8.87
C LEU A 44 -0.18 19.67 8.49
N PRO A 45 0.78 18.76 8.76
CA PRO A 45 2.15 18.95 8.33
C PRO A 45 2.23 19.19 6.82
N HIS A 46 3.08 20.14 6.41
CA HIS A 46 3.27 20.46 4.99
C HIS A 46 3.99 19.36 4.18
N THR A 47 4.52 18.34 4.85
CA THR A 47 5.26 17.24 4.24
C THR A 47 4.58 15.91 4.55
N ALA A 48 4.49 15.04 3.55
CA ALA A 48 3.90 13.71 3.72
C ALA A 48 4.82 12.83 4.59
N PRO A 49 4.27 11.94 5.43
CA PRO A 49 5.10 11.08 6.27
C PRO A 49 6.00 10.19 5.42
N LEU A 50 7.29 10.12 5.77
CA LEU A 50 8.31 9.44 4.97
C LEU A 50 7.96 7.97 4.68
N GLY A 51 7.35 7.26 5.63
CA GLY A 51 6.97 5.87 5.45
C GLY A 51 6.03 5.61 4.26
N HIS A 52 5.18 6.57 3.91
CA HIS A 52 4.26 6.44 2.78
C HIS A 52 4.99 6.44 1.43
N PHE A 53 6.16 7.09 1.31
CA PHE A 53 6.97 7.04 0.09
C PHE A 53 7.57 5.64 -0.13
N PHE A 54 7.97 4.95 0.94
CA PHE A 54 8.43 3.56 0.86
C PHE A 54 7.30 2.62 0.45
N LEU A 55 6.10 2.81 0.99
CA LEU A 55 4.90 2.08 0.58
C LEU A 55 4.56 2.35 -0.89
N LEU A 56 4.65 3.59 -1.35
CA LEU A 56 4.44 3.95 -2.75
C LEU A 56 5.44 3.25 -3.68
N THR A 57 6.69 3.11 -3.26
CA THR A 57 7.71 2.36 -4.02
C THR A 57 7.31 0.88 -4.18
N LEU A 58 6.77 0.24 -3.13
CA LEU A 58 6.24 -1.13 -3.23
C LEU A 58 5.07 -1.22 -4.21
N VAL A 59 4.19 -0.21 -4.24
CA VAL A 59 3.07 -0.15 -5.18
C VAL A 59 3.59 -0.12 -6.62
N PHE A 60 4.53 0.76 -6.94
CA PHE A 60 5.14 0.82 -8.27
C PHE A 60 5.84 -0.49 -8.65
N MET A 61 6.61 -1.06 -7.72
CA MET A 61 7.27 -2.35 -7.95
C MET A 61 6.26 -3.47 -8.23
N ALA A 62 5.14 -3.51 -7.52
CA ALA A 62 4.10 -4.51 -7.73
C ALA A 62 3.31 -4.35 -9.03
N PHE A 63 3.18 -3.13 -9.53
CA PHE A 63 2.62 -2.88 -10.86
C PHE A 63 3.63 -3.25 -11.95
N ALA A 64 4.90 -2.92 -11.79
CA ALA A 64 5.96 -3.31 -12.72
C ALA A 64 6.17 -4.83 -12.77
N SER A 65 6.02 -5.53 -11.64
CA SER A 65 6.21 -6.98 -11.54
C SER A 65 4.99 -7.81 -11.96
N HIS A 66 3.92 -7.18 -12.47
CA HIS A 66 2.70 -7.90 -12.84
C HIS A 66 2.93 -8.66 -14.15
N GLN A 67 3.19 -9.97 -14.04
CA GLN A 67 3.15 -10.85 -15.21
C GLN A 67 1.71 -11.00 -15.68
N HIS A 68 1.44 -10.75 -16.97
CA HIS A 68 0.17 -11.10 -17.61
C HIS A 68 0.04 -12.62 -17.61
N THR A 69 -0.56 -13.18 -16.57
CA THR A 69 -1.02 -14.56 -16.61
C THR A 69 -2.33 -14.56 -17.36
N ASN A 70 -2.27 -14.92 -18.64
CA ASN A 70 -3.44 -15.20 -19.48
C ASN A 70 -4.19 -16.41 -18.87
N SER A 71 -5.01 -16.18 -17.86
CA SER A 71 -5.87 -17.20 -17.28
C SER A 71 -7.28 -16.97 -17.83
N PRO A 72 -7.75 -17.80 -18.78
CA PRO A 72 -8.97 -17.56 -19.54
C PRO A 72 -10.29 -17.65 -18.73
N GLU A 73 -10.23 -17.89 -17.41
CA GLU A 73 -11.40 -18.22 -16.58
C GLU A 73 -11.63 -17.29 -15.37
N GLY A 74 -10.80 -16.28 -15.14
CA GLY A 74 -10.97 -15.33 -14.03
C GLY A 74 -11.56 -14.00 -14.53
N SER A 75 -12.58 -13.45 -13.87
CA SER A 75 -13.13 -12.13 -14.22
C SER A 75 -12.07 -11.03 -14.06
N GLU A 76 -11.45 -10.65 -15.17
CA GLU A 76 -10.42 -9.59 -15.23
C GLU A 76 -10.97 -8.18 -14.97
N PHE A 77 -12.30 -8.04 -14.95
CA PHE A 77 -12.99 -6.77 -14.85
C PHE A 77 -12.62 -5.97 -13.59
N LEU A 78 -12.63 -6.60 -12.42
CA LEU A 78 -12.37 -5.90 -11.15
C LEU A 78 -10.90 -5.41 -11.04
N PRO A 79 -9.88 -6.26 -11.30
CA PRO A 79 -8.50 -5.77 -11.39
C PRO A 79 -8.28 -4.67 -12.43
N TRP A 80 -8.99 -4.72 -13.55
CA TRP A 80 -8.90 -3.72 -14.60
C TRP A 80 -9.49 -2.36 -14.17
N ILE A 81 -10.67 -2.34 -13.54
CA ILE A 81 -11.24 -1.12 -12.96
C ILE A 81 -10.29 -0.49 -11.97
N ILE A 82 -9.72 -1.28 -11.05
CA ILE A 82 -8.78 -0.79 -10.05
C ILE A 82 -7.58 -0.10 -10.70
N ARG A 83 -7.05 -0.66 -11.80
CA ARG A 83 -5.96 -0.04 -12.56
C ARG A 83 -6.38 1.28 -13.21
N ILE A 84 -7.57 1.33 -13.80
CA ILE A 84 -8.10 2.57 -14.39
C ILE A 84 -8.25 3.65 -13.32
N VAL A 85 -8.90 3.33 -12.20
CA VAL A 85 -9.07 4.28 -11.09
C VAL A 85 -7.71 4.75 -10.58
N PHE A 86 -6.75 3.85 -10.44
CA PHE A 86 -5.39 4.21 -10.01
C PHE A 86 -4.71 5.18 -10.98
N VAL A 87 -4.71 4.88 -12.28
CA VAL A 87 -4.01 5.69 -13.30
C VAL A 87 -4.72 7.02 -13.52
N PHE A 88 -6.02 6.99 -13.84
CA PHE A 88 -6.78 8.21 -14.11
C PHE A 88 -6.98 9.06 -12.87
N GLY A 89 -7.16 8.44 -11.69
CA GLY A 89 -7.21 9.16 -10.42
C GLY A 89 -5.89 9.87 -10.13
N SER A 90 -4.75 9.20 -10.31
CA SER A 90 -3.44 9.81 -10.09
C SER A 90 -3.16 10.94 -11.09
N ILE A 91 -3.43 10.73 -12.38
CA ILE A 91 -3.27 11.77 -13.41
C ILE A 91 -4.19 12.96 -13.13
N GLY A 92 -5.45 12.70 -12.78
CA GLY A 92 -6.43 13.73 -12.49
C GLY A 92 -6.04 14.58 -11.29
N VAL A 93 -5.64 13.95 -10.17
CA VAL A 93 -5.25 14.66 -8.96
C VAL A 93 -3.94 15.42 -9.16
N VAL A 94 -2.91 14.78 -9.72
CA VAL A 94 -1.62 15.46 -9.97
C VAL A 94 -1.79 16.58 -10.98
N GLY A 95 -2.53 16.37 -12.06
CA GLY A 95 -2.79 17.38 -13.08
C GLY A 95 -3.60 18.56 -12.55
N TYR A 96 -4.64 18.29 -11.77
CA TYR A 96 -5.41 19.33 -11.09
C TYR A 96 -4.54 20.13 -10.12
N THR A 97 -3.76 19.46 -9.27
CA THR A 97 -2.88 20.15 -8.31
C THR A 97 -1.77 20.93 -9.04
N ALA A 98 -1.19 20.40 -10.12
CA ALA A 98 -0.20 21.11 -10.94
C ALA A 98 -0.77 22.40 -11.53
N TYR A 99 -2.03 22.37 -11.97
CA TYR A 99 -2.69 23.51 -12.60
C TYR A 99 -3.18 24.54 -11.58
N ALA A 100 -3.87 24.10 -10.53
CA ALA A 100 -4.51 24.99 -9.56
C ALA A 100 -3.54 25.47 -8.46
N HIS A 101 -2.56 24.64 -8.09
CA HIS A 101 -1.68 24.86 -6.94
C HIS A 101 -0.26 24.30 -7.17
N PRO A 102 0.51 24.82 -8.15
CA PRO A 102 1.78 24.24 -8.58
C PRO A 102 2.80 24.08 -7.44
N ASP A 103 2.81 25.01 -6.48
CA ASP A 103 3.72 24.99 -5.33
C ASP A 103 3.49 23.78 -4.41
N ARG A 104 2.26 23.25 -4.37
CA ARG A 104 1.93 22.10 -3.51
C ARG A 104 2.64 20.84 -3.95
N LEU A 105 2.85 20.62 -5.25
CA LEU A 105 3.51 19.39 -5.71
C LEU A 105 4.93 19.30 -5.18
N ALA A 106 5.73 20.36 -5.37
CA ALA A 106 7.11 20.39 -4.91
C ALA A 106 7.19 20.31 -3.38
N THR A 107 6.31 21.03 -2.67
CA THR A 107 6.35 21.09 -1.21
C THR A 107 5.89 19.79 -0.54
N ARG A 108 4.85 19.15 -1.07
CA ARG A 108 4.19 17.99 -0.44
C ARG A 108 4.76 16.64 -0.87
N LEU A 109 5.29 16.55 -2.09
CA LEU A 109 5.88 15.30 -2.62
C LEU A 109 7.39 15.22 -2.40
N THR A 110 8.01 16.23 -1.76
CA THR A 110 9.42 16.18 -1.37
C THR A 110 9.50 15.83 0.12
N PRO A 111 10.16 14.71 0.49
CA PRO A 111 10.37 14.37 1.89
C PRO A 111 11.21 15.44 2.60
N ASN A 112 11.01 15.60 3.91
CA ASN A 112 11.82 16.53 4.70
C ASN A 112 13.26 16.02 4.83
N ALA A 113 14.25 16.89 4.57
CA ALA A 113 15.67 16.54 4.64
C ALA A 113 16.09 16.03 6.03
N SER A 114 15.44 16.50 7.10
CA SER A 114 15.71 16.04 8.47
C SER A 114 15.29 14.59 8.72
N GLU A 115 14.40 14.03 7.89
CA GLU A 115 13.92 12.66 8.01
C GLU A 115 14.78 11.65 7.24
N LEU A 116 15.72 12.13 6.41
CA LEU A 116 16.60 11.28 5.59
C LEU A 116 17.40 10.27 6.44
N GLY A 117 17.76 10.64 7.68
CA GLY A 117 18.46 9.73 8.60
C GLY A 117 17.68 8.46 8.96
N GLN A 118 16.37 8.43 8.73
CA GLN A 118 15.51 7.28 9.04
C GLN A 118 15.39 6.29 7.88
N TRP A 119 15.91 6.64 6.70
CA TRP A 119 15.82 5.80 5.51
C TRP A 119 16.33 4.37 5.72
N PRO A 120 17.49 4.13 6.36
CA PRO A 120 17.98 2.77 6.56
C PRO A 120 17.03 1.93 7.42
N VAL A 121 16.37 2.54 8.42
CA VAL A 121 15.44 1.85 9.32
C VAL A 121 14.16 1.49 8.57
N LEU A 122 13.57 2.43 7.83
CA LEU A 122 12.35 2.20 7.06
C LEU A 122 12.58 1.19 5.93
N LEU A 123 13.71 1.31 5.22
CA LEU A 123 14.12 0.36 4.19
C LEU A 123 14.40 -1.03 4.78
N GLY A 124 15.05 -1.09 5.94
CA GLY A 124 15.27 -2.34 6.67
C GLY A 124 13.96 -2.99 7.09
N THR A 125 13.01 -2.20 7.60
CA THR A 125 11.67 -2.67 7.98
C THR A 125 10.88 -3.20 6.79
N LEU A 126 10.90 -2.47 5.67
CA LEU A 126 10.29 -2.89 4.41
C LEU A 126 10.91 -4.19 3.90
N SER A 127 12.24 -4.27 3.88
CA SER A 127 12.97 -5.44 3.39
C SER A 127 12.73 -6.67 4.28
N ALA A 128 12.72 -6.47 5.60
CA ALA A 128 12.45 -7.52 6.58
C ALA A 128 11.02 -8.04 6.45
N GLY A 129 10.02 -7.15 6.40
CA GLY A 129 8.62 -7.55 6.21
C GLY A 129 8.44 -8.31 4.90
N PHE A 130 8.95 -7.77 3.79
CA PHE A 130 8.92 -8.45 2.49
C PHE A 130 9.60 -9.84 2.53
N ALA A 131 10.78 -9.94 3.13
CA ALA A 131 11.50 -11.20 3.28
C ALA A 131 10.71 -12.21 4.12
N VAL A 132 10.05 -11.79 5.20
CA VAL A 132 9.16 -12.65 6.01
C VAL A 132 8.01 -13.18 5.16
N GLY A 133 7.39 -12.33 4.33
CA GLY A 133 6.36 -12.75 3.39
C GLY A 133 6.85 -13.79 2.38
N LEU A 134 8.05 -13.62 1.84
CA LEU A 134 8.67 -14.53 0.89
C LEU A 134 9.08 -15.86 1.54
N LEU A 135 9.69 -15.81 2.72
CA LEU A 135 10.13 -16.98 3.47
C LEU A 135 8.96 -17.82 3.96
N SER A 136 7.89 -17.18 4.48
CA SER A 136 6.68 -17.91 4.89
C SER A 136 6.08 -18.70 3.72
N ARG A 137 6.02 -18.09 2.52
CA ARG A 137 5.61 -18.79 1.29
C ARG A 137 6.52 -19.97 0.96
N LYS A 138 7.84 -19.79 1.05
CA LYS A 138 8.83 -20.82 0.73
C LYS A 138 8.76 -21.99 1.71
N LEU A 139 8.61 -21.72 3.00
CA LEU A 139 8.63 -22.72 4.07
C LEU A 139 7.32 -23.51 4.15
N MET A 140 6.17 -22.85 4.01
CA MET A 140 4.87 -23.48 4.20
C MET A 140 4.29 -24.09 2.92
N GLY A 141 4.77 -23.65 1.74
CA GLY A 141 4.29 -24.06 0.44
C GLY A 141 3.10 -23.21 -0.05
N ARG A 142 3.11 -22.86 -1.35
CA ARG A 142 2.14 -21.93 -1.97
C ARG A 142 0.68 -22.40 -1.87
N ASN A 143 0.46 -23.71 -1.84
CA ASN A 143 -0.85 -24.33 -1.89
C ASN A 143 -1.33 -24.84 -0.52
N ASN A 144 -0.59 -24.56 0.55
CA ASN A 144 -0.96 -24.97 1.90
C ASN A 144 -2.11 -24.09 2.44
N ASN A 145 -3.17 -24.71 2.94
CA ASN A 145 -4.32 -24.01 3.51
C ASN A 145 -3.93 -23.06 4.64
N LEU A 146 -2.98 -23.46 5.50
CA LEU A 146 -2.50 -22.61 6.59
C LEU A 146 -1.79 -21.36 6.05
N PHE A 147 -0.96 -21.51 5.01
CA PHE A 147 -0.30 -20.38 4.35
C PHE A 147 -1.32 -19.42 3.71
N MET A 148 -2.34 -19.97 3.04
CA MET A 148 -3.42 -19.18 2.48
C MET A 148 -4.16 -18.37 3.56
N THR A 149 -4.49 -18.99 4.69
CA THR A 149 -5.13 -18.32 5.83
C THR A 149 -4.25 -17.21 6.41
N ILE A 150 -2.97 -17.48 6.68
CA ILE A 150 -2.03 -16.47 7.21
C ILE A 150 -1.93 -15.29 6.24
N ARG A 151 -1.72 -15.58 4.96
CA ARG A 151 -1.65 -14.56 3.90
C ARG A 151 -2.93 -13.72 3.82
N GLY A 152 -4.10 -14.33 3.96
CA GLY A 152 -5.38 -13.64 4.03
C GLY A 152 -5.38 -12.64 5.18
N TRP A 153 -5.13 -13.11 6.40
CA TRP A 153 -5.08 -12.28 7.60
C TRP A 153 -4.04 -11.16 7.53
N THR A 154 -2.83 -11.43 7.03
CA THR A 154 -1.82 -10.38 6.79
C THR A 154 -2.38 -9.31 5.86
N GLY A 155 -3.12 -9.71 4.82
CA GLY A 155 -3.78 -8.79 3.90
C GLY A 155 -4.85 -7.93 4.55
N VAL A 156 -5.71 -8.52 5.39
CA VAL A 156 -6.74 -7.77 6.13
C VAL A 156 -6.11 -6.80 7.12
N ILE A 157 -5.14 -7.26 7.92
CA ILE A 157 -4.46 -6.40 8.90
C ILE A 157 -3.78 -5.22 8.21
N ALA A 158 -3.01 -5.47 7.14
CA ALA A 158 -2.38 -4.40 6.37
C ALA A 158 -3.40 -3.41 5.78
N SER A 159 -4.54 -3.88 5.28
CA SER A 159 -5.59 -3.01 4.73
C SER A 159 -6.24 -2.16 5.82
N LEU A 160 -6.54 -2.76 6.98
CA LEU A 160 -7.10 -2.06 8.13
C LEU A 160 -6.12 -1.02 8.68
N LEU A 161 -4.83 -1.35 8.74
CA LEU A 161 -3.78 -0.42 9.16
C LEU A 161 -3.69 0.79 8.21
N LEU A 162 -3.75 0.59 6.90
CA LEU A 162 -3.75 1.68 5.92
C LEU A 162 -5.00 2.59 6.04
N ILE A 163 -6.17 1.99 6.24
CA ILE A 163 -7.41 2.74 6.46
C ILE A 163 -7.33 3.51 7.78
N ALA A 164 -6.90 2.85 8.86
CA ALA A 164 -6.73 3.46 10.17
C ALA A 164 -5.74 4.62 10.09
N GLU A 165 -4.63 4.48 9.36
CA GLU A 165 -3.66 5.55 9.16
C GLU A 165 -4.25 6.73 8.39
N THR A 166 -5.00 6.46 7.32
CA THR A 166 -5.66 7.52 6.54
C THR A 166 -6.66 8.30 7.40
N VAL A 167 -7.52 7.59 8.15
CA VAL A 167 -8.48 8.21 9.07
C VAL A 167 -7.75 8.95 10.19
N PHE A 168 -6.71 8.34 10.76
CA PHE A 168 -5.94 8.93 11.84
C PHE A 168 -5.29 10.24 11.39
N GLN A 169 -4.57 10.24 10.27
CA GLN A 169 -3.86 11.41 9.77
C GLN A 169 -4.82 12.53 9.36
N PHE A 170 -5.91 12.22 8.65
CA PHE A 170 -6.75 13.28 8.04
C PHE A 170 -7.96 13.68 8.87
N ALA A 171 -8.50 12.79 9.71
CA ALA A 171 -9.70 13.07 10.49
C ALA A 171 -9.40 13.27 11.99
N ILE A 172 -8.50 12.46 12.57
CA ILE A 172 -8.29 12.47 14.03
C ILE A 172 -7.18 13.44 14.41
N ARG A 173 -5.98 13.31 13.84
CA ARG A 173 -4.79 14.08 14.21
C ARG A 173 -4.99 15.61 14.19
N PRO A 174 -5.69 16.21 13.20
CA PRO A 174 -5.94 17.65 13.19
C PRO A 174 -6.83 18.12 14.35
N SER A 175 -7.60 17.21 14.95
CA SER A 175 -8.52 17.49 16.07
C SER A 175 -7.87 17.35 17.45
N LEU A 176 -6.65 16.79 17.53
CA LEU A 176 -5.97 16.55 18.79
C LEU A 176 -5.29 17.83 19.30
N SER A 177 -5.56 18.20 20.55
CA SER A 177 -4.84 19.27 21.24
C SER A 177 -3.36 18.93 21.46
N GLU A 178 -3.07 17.65 21.66
CA GLU A 178 -1.73 17.10 21.84
C GLU A 178 -1.53 15.94 20.86
N PRO A 179 -0.90 16.17 19.69
CA PRO A 179 -0.64 15.10 18.73
C PRO A 179 0.39 14.11 19.31
N PRO A 180 0.38 12.84 18.85
CA PRO A 180 1.39 11.87 19.27
C PRO A 180 2.80 12.35 18.95
N SER A 181 3.76 11.91 19.76
CA SER A 181 5.17 12.24 19.54
C SER A 181 5.68 11.69 18.20
N ASP A 182 6.66 12.37 17.62
CA ASP A 182 7.30 11.92 16.37
C ASP A 182 7.87 10.50 16.48
N ALA A 183 8.36 10.12 17.66
CA ALA A 183 8.84 8.77 17.91
C ALA A 183 7.72 7.73 17.81
N ALA A 184 6.53 8.02 18.35
CA ALA A 184 5.38 7.14 18.25
C ALA A 184 4.90 7.01 16.79
N MET A 185 4.89 8.12 16.05
CA MET A 185 4.53 8.12 14.63
C MET A 185 5.50 7.27 13.79
N LYS A 186 6.80 7.32 14.08
CA LYS A 186 7.80 6.48 13.39
C LYS A 186 7.59 4.99 13.64
N VAL A 187 7.29 4.60 14.88
CA VAL A 187 6.98 3.20 15.20
C VAL A 187 5.72 2.76 14.48
N TRP A 188 4.70 3.61 14.47
CA TRP A 188 3.45 3.36 13.77
C TRP A 188 3.65 3.16 12.26
N GLU A 189 4.40 4.05 11.61
CA GLU A 189 4.78 3.90 10.19
C GLU A 189 5.56 2.61 9.93
N GLY A 190 6.51 2.27 10.81
CA GLY A 190 7.26 1.02 10.73
C GLY A 190 6.37 -0.21 10.77
N VAL A 191 5.35 -0.23 11.65
CA VAL A 191 4.37 -1.33 11.74
C VAL A 191 3.58 -1.46 10.44
N ILE A 192 3.07 -0.34 9.89
CA ILE A 192 2.33 -0.35 8.62
C ILE A 192 3.21 -0.91 7.49
N ILE A 193 4.44 -0.40 7.38
CA ILE A 193 5.42 -0.85 6.38
C ILE A 193 5.68 -2.35 6.51
N ALA A 194 5.91 -2.85 7.72
CA ALA A 194 6.18 -4.26 7.95
C ALA A 194 5.02 -5.15 7.48
N PHE A 195 3.78 -4.83 7.83
CA PHE A 195 2.61 -5.64 7.43
C PHE A 195 2.31 -5.54 5.94
N VAL A 196 2.35 -4.34 5.36
CA VAL A 196 2.10 -4.15 3.92
C VAL A 196 3.19 -4.83 3.10
N SER A 197 4.46 -4.63 3.44
CA SER A 197 5.58 -5.28 2.73
C SER A 197 5.53 -6.81 2.86
N ALA A 198 5.20 -7.34 4.05
CA ALA A 198 5.00 -8.77 4.24
C ALA A 198 3.90 -9.33 3.34
N TYR A 199 2.75 -8.65 3.26
CA TYR A 199 1.70 -9.07 2.33
C TYR A 199 2.19 -9.11 0.88
N PHE A 200 2.89 -8.06 0.43
CA PHE A 200 3.45 -8.01 -0.92
C PHE A 200 4.48 -9.13 -1.16
N GLY A 201 5.33 -9.44 -0.19
CA GLY A 201 6.29 -10.54 -0.24
C GLY A 201 5.64 -11.91 -0.44
N THR A 202 4.45 -12.15 0.13
CA THR A 202 3.71 -13.41 -0.11
C THR A 202 3.18 -13.56 -1.55
N ARG A 203 3.20 -12.49 -2.36
CA ARG A 203 2.66 -12.46 -3.73
C ARG A 203 3.70 -12.64 -4.82
N VAL A 204 5.00 -12.44 -4.54
CA VAL A 204 6.11 -12.67 -5.48
C VAL A 204 6.41 -14.16 -5.54
#